data_AF-A0AAE0MZG5-F1
#
_entry.id   AF-A0AAE0MZG5-F1
#
_cell.length_a   1.000
_cell.length_b   1.000
_cell.length_c   1.000
_cell.angle_alpha   90.00
_cell.angle_beta   90.00
_cell.angle_gamma   90.00
#
_symmetry.space_group_name_H-M   'P 1'
#
loop_
_entity.id
_entity.type
_entity.pdbx_description
1 polymer ?
#
loop_
_entity_poly.entity_id
_entity_poly.type
_entity_poly.pdbx_seq_one_letter_code
_entity_poly.pdbx_strand_id
1 'polypeptide(L)'
;MTSIPEAGNTLSIPAYTAEAEKAVQDLSWSQLLQTKTGRYYIVRAKNVTKGGADVLLYVQDRFYKDEASADYIGKLPGAKKEGDNFIVTINDRFQYGQKNKQGENRWVVLHDKNNKPYQHRFIVLTIQGKAADWAKTLAKTFGAGDLADKVSAVGKDFVGDYLHTF
;
A
#
# COMPACT_ATOMS: atom_id res chain seq x y z
N MET A 1 -17.73 2.54 6.57
CA MET A 1 -17.90 2.21 5.13
C MET A 1 -16.52 2.20 4.51
N THR A 2 -16.15 1.13 3.82
CA THR A 2 -14.89 1.04 3.07
C THR A 2 -15.12 1.73 1.73
N SER A 3 -14.44 2.84 1.46
CA SER A 3 -14.52 3.51 0.17
C SER A 3 -13.38 3.04 -0.72
N ILE A 4 -13.66 2.75 -1.99
CA ILE A 4 -12.62 2.43 -2.98
C ILE A 4 -11.73 3.68 -3.17
N PRO A 5 -10.40 3.59 -2.99
CA PRO A 5 -9.50 4.70 -3.27
C PRO A 5 -9.44 4.97 -4.78
N GLU A 6 -9.51 6.24 -5.16
CA GLU A 6 -9.57 6.71 -6.56
C GLU A 6 -8.63 7.90 -6.77
N ALA A 7 -8.27 8.16 -8.02
CA ALA A 7 -7.54 9.37 -8.39
C ALA A 7 -8.27 10.63 -7.87
N GLY A 8 -7.51 11.62 -7.40
CA GLY A 8 -8.04 12.86 -6.83
C GLY A 8 -8.56 12.74 -5.38
N ASN A 9 -8.70 11.52 -4.84
CA ASN A 9 -8.99 11.38 -3.40
C ASN A 9 -7.79 11.88 -2.57
N THR A 10 -8.05 12.46 -1.41
CA THR A 10 -6.99 12.90 -0.50
C THR A 10 -6.85 11.92 0.66
N LEU A 11 -5.62 11.51 0.93
CA LEU A 11 -5.24 10.63 2.01
C LEU A 11 -4.54 11.42 3.10
N SER A 12 -4.90 11.14 4.35
CA SER A 12 -4.09 11.44 5.54
C SER A 12 -3.29 10.19 5.88
N ILE A 13 -1.97 10.31 5.77
CA ILE A 13 -1.01 9.21 5.88
C ILE A 13 -0.15 9.50 7.10
N PRO A 14 -0.15 8.65 8.14
CA PRO A 14 0.72 8.83 9.31
C PRO A 14 2.18 8.99 8.88
N ALA A 15 2.91 9.89 9.53
CA ALA A 15 4.34 9.99 9.36
C ALA A 15 5.03 8.73 9.90
N TYR A 16 6.24 8.46 9.40
CA TYR A 16 7.03 7.34 9.90
C TYR A 16 7.31 7.50 11.40
N THR A 17 7.15 6.39 12.14
CA THR A 17 7.56 6.23 13.53
C THR A 17 8.25 4.88 13.70
N ALA A 18 8.95 4.66 14.82
CA ALA A 18 9.60 3.38 15.09
C ALA A 18 8.61 2.18 15.13
N GLU A 19 7.33 2.42 15.44
CA GLU A 19 6.29 1.41 15.41
C GLU A 19 6.01 0.87 14.00
N ALA A 20 6.26 1.67 12.95
CA ALA A 20 6.07 1.25 11.57
C ALA A 20 6.98 0.07 11.20
N GLU A 21 8.11 -0.11 11.88
CA GLU A 21 9.01 -1.27 11.72
C GLU A 21 8.34 -2.61 12.06
N LYS A 22 7.24 -2.61 12.83
CA LYS A 22 6.44 -3.80 13.11
C LYS A 22 5.55 -4.22 11.93
N ALA A 23 5.45 -3.38 10.91
CA ALA A 23 4.52 -3.52 9.78
C ALA A 23 5.27 -3.35 8.46
N VAL A 24 6.28 -4.19 8.26
CA VAL A 24 7.16 -4.15 7.10
C VAL A 24 7.03 -5.45 6.33
N GLN A 25 7.16 -5.35 5.01
CA GLN A 25 7.27 -6.47 4.11
C GLN A 25 8.42 -6.25 3.12
N ASP A 26 9.34 -7.20 3.06
CA ASP A 26 10.35 -7.27 2.00
C ASP A 26 9.78 -8.03 0.80
N LEU A 27 9.74 -7.39 -0.35
CA LEU A 27 9.33 -7.98 -1.61
C LEU A 27 10.54 -8.33 -2.44
N SER A 28 10.46 -9.48 -3.11
CA SER A 28 11.40 -9.92 -4.14
C SER A 28 10.63 -10.29 -5.40
N TRP A 29 11.07 -9.79 -6.55
CA TRP A 29 10.47 -10.06 -7.86
C TRP A 29 11.55 -10.15 -8.95
N SER A 30 11.19 -10.75 -10.08
CA SER A 30 12.05 -10.78 -11.27
C SER A 30 11.62 -9.72 -12.27
N GLN A 31 12.57 -8.96 -12.78
CA GLN A 31 12.37 -7.94 -13.81
C GLN A 31 13.63 -7.85 -14.68
N LEU A 32 13.46 -7.93 -16.01
CA LEU A 32 14.57 -7.93 -16.97
C LEU A 32 15.64 -9.00 -16.64
N LEU A 33 15.18 -10.22 -16.29
CA LEU A 33 16.03 -11.35 -15.87
C LEU A 33 16.88 -11.10 -14.61
N GLN A 34 16.65 -9.99 -13.90
CA GLN A 34 17.31 -9.69 -12.63
C GLN A 34 16.32 -9.83 -11.48
N THR A 35 16.79 -10.40 -10.38
CA THR A 35 16.08 -10.33 -9.10
C THR A 35 16.19 -8.92 -8.55
N LYS A 36 15.05 -8.30 -8.27
CA LYS A 36 14.93 -7.02 -7.59
C LYS A 36 14.31 -7.25 -6.23
N THR A 37 14.67 -6.40 -5.27
CA THR A 37 14.09 -6.40 -3.93
C THR A 37 13.63 -5.00 -3.55
N GLY A 38 12.69 -4.92 -2.61
CA GLY A 38 12.21 -3.66 -2.09
C GLY A 38 11.54 -3.85 -0.74
N ARG A 39 11.87 -2.97 0.20
CA ARG A 39 11.26 -2.91 1.52
C ARG A 39 10.05 -1.98 1.50
N TYR A 40 8.91 -2.48 1.94
CA TYR A 40 7.65 -1.74 1.96
C TYR A 40 7.07 -1.70 3.37
N TYR A 41 6.59 -0.54 3.76
CA TYR A 41 5.82 -0.32 4.98
C TYR A 41 4.33 -0.48 4.67
N ILE A 42 3.63 -1.22 5.50
CA ILE A 42 2.18 -1.32 5.48
C ILE A 42 1.67 -0.17 6.33
N VAL A 43 0.89 0.73 5.72
CA VAL A 43 0.40 1.97 6.32
C VAL A 43 -1.13 1.99 6.27
N ARG A 44 -1.76 2.38 7.38
CA ARG A 44 -3.20 2.57 7.48
C ARG A 44 -3.50 4.04 7.26
N ALA A 45 -3.73 4.41 6.01
CA ALA A 45 -4.10 5.77 5.64
C ALA A 45 -5.60 6.01 5.85
N LYS A 46 -6.00 7.28 5.90
CA LYS A 46 -7.39 7.72 5.99
C LYS A 46 -7.77 8.51 4.74
N ASN A 47 -8.81 8.08 4.03
CA ASN A 47 -9.35 8.84 2.90
C ASN A 47 -10.21 9.99 3.42
N VAL A 48 -9.63 11.18 3.56
CA VAL A 48 -10.32 12.36 4.12
C VAL A 48 -11.46 12.83 3.20
N THR A 49 -11.33 12.64 1.89
CA THR A 49 -12.39 12.97 0.91
C THR A 49 -13.58 12.01 0.95
N LYS A 50 -13.43 10.83 1.55
CA LYS A 50 -14.50 9.82 1.68
C LYS A 50 -14.83 9.56 3.16
N GLY A 51 -14.87 10.62 3.96
CA GLY A 51 -15.32 10.56 5.37
C GLY A 51 -14.37 9.82 6.31
N GLY A 52 -13.06 9.79 6.00
CA GLY A 52 -12.05 9.15 6.85
C GLY A 52 -12.03 7.62 6.77
N ALA A 53 -12.50 7.05 5.65
CA ALA A 53 -12.44 5.61 5.42
C ALA A 53 -10.99 5.09 5.48
N ASP A 54 -10.82 3.89 6.04
CA ASP A 54 -9.52 3.21 6.08
C ASP A 54 -9.06 2.85 4.66
N VAL A 55 -7.81 3.18 4.32
CA VAL A 55 -7.15 2.78 3.07
C VAL A 55 -5.86 2.04 3.41
N LEU A 56 -5.73 0.82 2.91
CA LEU A 56 -4.47 0.09 2.95
C LEU A 56 -3.50 0.71 1.95
N LEU A 57 -2.34 1.14 2.43
CA LEU A 57 -1.29 1.76 1.64
C LEU A 57 0.02 1.00 1.87
N TYR A 58 0.70 0.62 0.79
CA TYR A 58 2.08 0.17 0.85
C TYR A 58 2.98 1.32 0.43
N VAL A 59 3.99 1.65 1.24
CA VAL A 59 4.94 2.71 0.92
C VAL A 59 6.35 2.15 0.92
N GLN A 60 7.08 2.32 -0.17
CA GLN A 60 8.48 1.90 -0.24
C GLN A 60 9.34 2.76 0.70
N ASP A 61 10.35 2.15 1.33
CA ASP A 61 11.23 2.76 2.34
C ASP A 61 11.66 4.21 1.99
N ARG A 62 12.20 4.42 0.78
CA ARG A 62 12.68 5.74 0.32
C ARG A 62 11.61 6.83 0.20
N PHE A 63 10.33 6.45 0.18
CA PHE A 63 9.20 7.38 0.14
C PHE A 63 8.66 7.64 1.55
N TYR A 64 8.99 6.81 2.54
CA TYR A 64 8.37 6.86 3.87
C TYR A 64 9.32 7.23 5.01
N LYS A 65 10.49 6.58 5.04
CA LYS A 65 11.44 6.68 6.16
C LYS A 65 12.62 7.61 5.85
N ASP A 66 13.10 7.57 4.61
CA ASP A 66 14.23 8.40 4.18
C ASP A 66 13.77 9.84 3.88
N GLU A 67 13.87 10.74 4.86
CA GLU A 67 13.56 12.16 4.68
C GLU A 67 14.51 12.89 3.72
N ALA A 68 15.72 12.36 3.51
CA ALA A 68 16.70 12.96 2.59
C ALA A 68 16.36 12.66 1.13
N SER A 69 15.72 11.51 0.85
CA SER A 69 15.22 11.11 -0.46
C SER A 69 14.43 12.23 -1.15
N ALA A 70 14.67 12.44 -2.44
CA ALA A 70 13.88 13.36 -3.26
C ALA A 70 12.43 12.88 -3.45
N ASP A 71 12.19 11.57 -3.29
CA ASP A 71 10.89 10.93 -3.41
C ASP A 71 10.12 10.84 -2.08
N TYR A 72 10.68 11.37 -0.99
CA TYR A 72 10.04 11.38 0.32
C TYR A 72 8.61 11.94 0.25
N ILE A 73 7.67 11.31 0.95
CA ILE A 73 6.25 11.63 0.87
C ILE A 73 5.94 13.10 1.15
N GLY A 74 6.66 13.73 2.07
CA GLY A 74 6.51 15.16 2.39
C GLY A 74 7.01 16.11 1.29
N LYS A 75 7.71 15.61 0.28
CA LYS A 75 8.20 16.36 -0.89
C LYS A 75 7.37 16.12 -2.16
N LEU A 76 6.36 15.27 -2.09
CA LEU A 76 5.48 15.05 -3.24
C LEU A 76 4.71 16.34 -3.59
N PRO A 77 4.42 16.59 -4.87
CA PRO A 77 3.67 17.77 -5.28
C PRO A 77 2.33 17.89 -4.55
N GLY A 78 2.13 19.02 -3.86
CA GLY A 78 0.90 19.29 -3.10
C GLY A 78 0.79 18.58 -1.75
N ALA A 79 1.80 17.80 -1.34
CA ALA A 79 1.84 17.21 0.00
C ALA A 79 1.91 18.31 1.07
N LYS A 80 1.17 18.12 2.16
CA LYS A 80 1.19 18.99 3.34
C LYS A 80 1.40 18.17 4.58
N LYS A 81 2.08 18.72 5.58
CA LYS A 81 2.17 18.10 6.91
C LYS A 81 1.14 18.73 7.83
N GLU A 82 0.28 17.91 8.42
CA GLU A 82 -0.73 18.30 9.41
C GLU A 82 -0.55 17.45 10.67
N GLY A 83 0.08 18.05 11.69
CA GLY A 83 0.52 17.31 12.87
C GLY A 83 1.49 16.19 12.51
N ASP A 84 1.15 14.97 12.92
CA ASP A 84 1.93 13.75 12.64
C ASP A 84 1.50 13.03 11.35
N ASN A 85 0.72 13.68 10.48
CA ASN A 85 0.28 13.10 9.22
C ASN A 85 0.73 13.92 8.01
N PHE A 86 0.92 13.24 6.89
CA PHE A 86 1.00 13.84 5.57
C PHE A 86 -0.35 13.78 4.88
N ILE A 87 -0.81 14.92 4.38
CA ILE A 87 -2.00 15.05 3.55
C ILE A 87 -1.55 15.05 2.10
N VAL A 88 -1.93 14.01 1.36
CA VAL A 88 -1.48 13.79 -0.03
C VAL A 88 -2.66 13.36 -0.89
N THR A 89 -2.79 13.99 -2.06
CA THR A 89 -3.78 13.59 -3.07
C THR A 89 -3.27 12.40 -3.88
N ILE A 90 -4.11 11.38 -4.07
CA ILE A 90 -3.84 10.26 -4.98
C ILE A 90 -3.75 10.82 -6.40
N ASN A 91 -2.55 10.76 -6.96
CA ASN A 91 -2.22 11.19 -8.31
C ASN A 91 -1.42 10.10 -9.04
N ASP A 92 -0.80 10.47 -10.16
CA ASP A 92 -0.02 9.60 -11.03
C ASP A 92 1.25 9.01 -10.38
N ARG A 93 1.66 9.49 -9.19
CA ARG A 93 2.77 8.91 -8.40
C ARG A 93 2.36 7.65 -7.66
N PHE A 94 1.06 7.42 -7.51
CA PHE A 94 0.53 6.23 -6.88
C PHE A 94 0.17 5.16 -7.92
N GLN A 95 0.24 3.92 -7.48
CA GLN A 95 -0.31 2.77 -8.17
C GLN A 95 -1.30 2.06 -7.25
N TYR A 96 -2.04 1.10 -7.77
CA TYR A 96 -2.98 0.32 -6.98
C TYR A 96 -3.01 -1.15 -7.39
N GLY A 97 -3.37 -2.00 -6.45
CA GLY A 97 -3.82 -3.36 -6.73
C GLY A 97 -5.32 -3.48 -6.43
N GLN A 98 -5.98 -4.46 -7.05
CA GLN A 98 -7.41 -4.70 -6.89
C GLN A 98 -7.75 -6.15 -7.22
N LYS A 99 -8.86 -6.65 -6.66
CA LYS A 99 -9.33 -8.02 -6.91
C LYS A 99 -9.87 -8.24 -8.30
N ASN A 100 -10.58 -7.26 -8.82
CA ASN A 100 -11.23 -7.35 -10.10
C ASN A 100 -11.33 -5.96 -10.73
N LYS A 101 -11.79 -5.91 -11.97
CA LYS A 101 -11.93 -4.68 -12.76
C LYS A 101 -12.86 -3.64 -12.12
N GLN A 102 -13.75 -4.07 -11.22
CA GLN A 102 -14.67 -3.20 -10.48
C GLN A 102 -14.00 -2.48 -9.30
N GLY A 103 -12.71 -2.76 -9.01
CA GLY A 103 -11.99 -2.13 -7.91
C GLY A 103 -12.27 -2.73 -6.54
N GLU A 104 -12.84 -3.94 -6.49
CA GLU A 104 -13.09 -4.63 -5.23
C GLU A 104 -11.78 -4.79 -4.45
N ASN A 105 -11.82 -4.47 -3.16
CA ASN A 105 -10.70 -4.53 -2.23
C ASN A 105 -9.48 -3.70 -2.64
N ARG A 106 -9.63 -2.66 -3.48
CA ARG A 106 -8.49 -1.86 -3.96
C ARG A 106 -7.65 -1.27 -2.83
N TRP A 107 -6.33 -1.40 -2.95
CA TRP A 107 -5.34 -0.80 -2.06
C TRP A 107 -4.34 0.02 -2.87
N VAL A 108 -3.62 0.91 -2.19
CA VAL A 108 -2.73 1.88 -2.83
C VAL A 108 -1.27 1.48 -2.59
N VAL A 109 -0.40 1.81 -3.54
CA VAL A 109 1.05 1.65 -3.46
C VAL A 109 1.73 2.96 -3.84
N LEU A 110 2.67 3.42 -3.01
CA LEU A 110 3.57 4.53 -3.29
C LEU A 110 5.00 4.01 -3.35
N HIS A 111 5.56 3.96 -4.55
CA HIS A 111 6.89 3.41 -4.80
C HIS A 111 7.48 3.89 -6.13
N ASP A 112 8.71 3.47 -6.44
CA ASP A 112 9.28 3.67 -7.77
C ASP A 112 8.46 2.95 -8.85
N LYS A 113 7.82 3.69 -9.74
CA LYS A 113 7.02 3.13 -10.85
C LYS A 113 7.85 2.36 -11.89
N ASN A 114 9.18 2.47 -11.86
CA ASN A 114 10.05 1.62 -12.65
C ASN A 114 10.12 0.18 -12.11
N ASN A 115 9.74 -0.02 -10.84
CA ASN A 115 9.58 -1.34 -10.27
C ASN A 115 8.26 -1.93 -10.78
N LYS A 116 8.33 -3.15 -11.32
CA LYS A 116 7.17 -3.89 -11.82
C LYS A 116 6.94 -5.18 -11.02
N PRO A 117 6.76 -5.13 -9.69
CA PRO A 117 6.27 -6.29 -8.96
C PRO A 117 4.81 -6.57 -9.35
N TYR A 118 4.46 -7.85 -9.45
CA TYR A 118 3.06 -8.25 -9.59
C TYR A 118 2.27 -7.93 -8.33
N GLN A 119 0.99 -7.58 -8.47
CA GLN A 119 0.15 -7.13 -7.35
C GLN A 119 0.01 -8.20 -6.25
N HIS A 120 -0.03 -9.49 -6.59
CA HIS A 120 -0.11 -10.59 -5.61
C HIS A 120 1.07 -10.61 -4.62
N ARG A 121 2.22 -10.03 -4.97
CA ARG A 121 3.38 -9.95 -4.06
C ARG A 121 3.08 -9.08 -2.83
N PHE A 122 2.17 -8.11 -2.98
CA PHE A 122 1.74 -7.25 -1.88
C PHE A 122 0.69 -7.90 -1.00
N ILE A 123 0.00 -8.96 -1.46
CA ILE A 123 -1.05 -9.67 -0.71
C ILE A 123 -0.42 -10.68 0.28
N VAL A 124 0.64 -10.22 0.95
CA VAL A 124 1.26 -10.62 2.24
C VAL A 124 1.70 -12.07 2.43
N LEU A 125 2.96 -12.28 2.87
CA LEU A 125 3.37 -13.58 3.45
C LEU A 125 3.97 -13.57 4.86
N THR A 126 4.21 -12.44 5.54
CA THR A 126 4.66 -12.49 6.96
C THR A 126 4.51 -11.14 7.67
N ILE A 127 3.34 -10.84 8.23
CA ILE A 127 3.32 -9.99 9.43
C ILE A 127 3.75 -10.87 10.59
N GLN A 128 5.05 -10.85 10.94
CA GLN A 128 5.57 -11.65 12.04
C GLN A 128 4.95 -11.20 13.38
N GLY A 129 4.05 -12.02 13.92
CA GLY A 129 3.80 -12.21 15.35
C GLY A 129 3.24 -11.06 16.21
N LYS A 130 3.14 -9.80 15.74
CA LYS A 130 2.80 -8.68 16.64
C LYS A 130 1.80 -7.64 16.14
N ALA A 131 0.74 -8.03 15.44
CA ALA A 131 -0.22 -7.01 14.99
C ALA A 131 -1.67 -7.47 14.81
N ALA A 132 -2.38 -7.61 15.92
CA ALA A 132 -3.85 -7.71 15.91
C ALA A 132 -4.50 -6.55 15.12
N ASP A 133 -3.92 -5.34 15.17
CA ASP A 133 -4.48 -4.18 14.46
C ASP A 133 -4.20 -4.18 12.95
N TRP A 134 -3.07 -4.74 12.51
CA TRP A 134 -2.83 -4.98 11.08
C TRP A 134 -3.70 -6.13 10.57
N ALA A 135 -3.88 -7.20 11.35
CA ALA A 135 -4.82 -8.26 11.02
C ALA A 135 -6.25 -7.72 10.82
N LYS A 136 -6.74 -6.84 11.71
CA LYS A 136 -8.04 -6.17 11.54
C LYS A 136 -8.11 -5.31 10.28
N THR A 137 -7.06 -4.54 9.98
CA THR A 137 -7.01 -3.66 8.80
C THR A 137 -7.00 -4.46 7.49
N LEU A 138 -6.20 -5.52 7.45
CA LEU A 138 -6.17 -6.47 6.35
C LEU A 138 -7.51 -7.21 6.22
N ALA A 139 -8.15 -7.59 7.33
CA ALA A 139 -9.46 -8.22 7.30
C ALA A 139 -10.54 -7.27 6.75
N LYS A 140 -10.52 -6.00 7.11
CA LYS A 140 -11.42 -5.00 6.51
C LYS A 140 -11.19 -4.82 5.01
N THR A 141 -9.93 -4.83 4.58
CA THR A 141 -9.55 -4.55 3.19
C THR A 141 -9.78 -5.77 2.29
N PHE A 142 -9.53 -6.98 2.80
CA PHE A 142 -9.54 -8.21 2.01
C PHE A 142 -10.60 -9.24 2.46
N GLY A 143 -11.46 -8.94 3.44
CA GLY A 143 -12.51 -9.84 3.99
C GLY A 143 -12.16 -10.52 5.33
N ALA A 144 -13.06 -11.28 5.97
CA ALA A 144 -12.69 -12.16 7.10
C ALA A 144 -12.46 -13.59 6.56
N GLY A 145 -11.33 -14.21 6.90
CA GLY A 145 -10.91 -15.52 6.40
C GLY A 145 -9.41 -15.71 6.62
N ASP A 146 -8.93 -16.96 6.63
CA ASP A 146 -7.51 -17.25 6.84
C ASP A 146 -6.69 -16.50 5.77
N LEU A 147 -5.58 -15.88 6.17
CA LEU A 147 -4.73 -15.16 5.21
C LEU A 147 -4.19 -16.15 4.16
N ALA A 148 -3.98 -17.41 4.55
CA ALA A 148 -3.65 -18.50 3.65
C ALA A 148 -4.78 -18.78 2.63
N ASP A 149 -6.04 -18.80 3.08
CA ASP A 149 -7.22 -18.98 2.23
C ASP A 149 -7.45 -17.80 1.29
N LYS A 150 -7.00 -16.60 1.66
CA LYS A 150 -7.05 -15.44 0.77
C LYS A 150 -5.91 -15.42 -0.21
N VAL A 151 -4.69 -15.79 0.16
CA VAL A 151 -3.59 -15.96 -0.80
C VAL A 151 -3.95 -17.04 -1.83
N SER A 152 -4.70 -18.07 -1.43
CA SER A 152 -5.21 -19.11 -2.34
C SER A 152 -6.50 -18.70 -3.08
N ALA A 153 -7.41 -17.91 -2.49
CA ALA A 153 -8.63 -17.36 -3.13
C ALA A 153 -8.40 -16.11 -3.98
N VAL A 154 -7.22 -15.47 -3.83
CA VAL A 154 -6.54 -14.59 -4.81
C VAL A 154 -6.08 -15.40 -6.05
N GLY A 155 -6.54 -16.65 -6.15
CA GLY A 155 -6.36 -17.59 -7.23
C GLY A 155 -6.81 -17.04 -8.60
N LYS A 156 -5.91 -17.23 -9.57
CA LYS A 156 -6.01 -16.95 -11.01
C LYS A 156 -6.06 -15.48 -11.44
N ASP A 157 -6.87 -14.62 -10.82
CA ASP A 157 -7.07 -13.25 -11.35
C ASP A 157 -5.99 -12.23 -10.92
N PHE A 158 -5.30 -12.46 -9.80
CA PHE A 158 -4.20 -11.59 -9.33
C PHE A 158 -2.79 -12.09 -9.68
N VAL A 159 -2.68 -13.38 -9.97
CA VAL A 159 -1.39 -14.02 -10.25
C VAL A 159 -0.98 -13.66 -11.67
N GLY A 160 0.12 -12.92 -11.80
CA GLY A 160 0.62 -12.44 -13.09
C GLY A 160 0.14 -11.04 -13.50
N ASP A 161 -0.69 -10.37 -12.70
CA ASP A 161 -1.10 -9.00 -12.97
C ASP A 161 -0.20 -7.99 -12.25
N TYR A 162 0.13 -6.90 -12.93
CA TYR A 162 0.95 -5.82 -12.37
C TYR A 162 0.09 -4.89 -11.52
N LEU A 163 0.73 -4.03 -10.73
CA LEU A 163 0.02 -2.88 -10.18
C LEU A 163 -0.48 -1.98 -11.31
N HIS A 164 -1.70 -1.46 -11.15
CA HIS A 164 -2.31 -0.53 -12.09
C HIS A 164 -1.95 0.92 -11.77
N THR A 165 -2.10 1.80 -12.74
CA THR A 165 -1.95 3.24 -12.57
C THR A 165 -3.31 3.91 -12.46
N PHE A 166 -3.41 4.95 -11.64
CA PHE A 166 -4.59 5.82 -11.56
C PHE A 166 -4.76 6.69 -12.80
#